data_AF-A0A4R5C6I9-F1
#
_entry.id   AF-A0A4R5C6I9-F1
#
_cell.length_a   1.000
_cell.length_b   1.000
_cell.length_c   1.000
_cell.angle_alpha   90.00
_cell.angle_beta   90.00
_cell.angle_gamma   90.00
#
_symmetry.space_group_name_H-M   'P 1'
#
loop_
_entity.id
_entity.type
_entity.pdbx_description
1 polymer ?
#
loop_
_entity_poly.entity_id
_entity_poly.type
_entity_poly.pdbx_seq_one_letter_code
_entity_poly.pdbx_strand_id
1 'polypeptide(L)'
;MDKFKHPFIVGAHKLKLSNLEQLAKDLAIKLNAKIEIESNEGLIITFESKKPNYTGRLIQKNFNLIPQLKYQLNLDEFKLIIYEDFIEILFLFDLDYFHLYDLSKKDELKKIDTFQRTFAILNILGVIEIFIGIFDEFGNGKKIKHKWKNVLKEISTLHHFKVSIQ
;
A
#
# COMPACT_ATOMS: atom_id res chain seq x y z
N MET A 1 -0.20 17.72 -25.17
CA MET A 1 0.37 17.56 -23.81
C MET A 1 -0.40 16.44 -23.16
N ASP A 2 0.21 15.26 -23.06
CA ASP A 2 -0.37 14.19 -22.24
C ASP A 2 -0.45 14.71 -20.81
N LYS A 3 -1.67 14.86 -20.30
CA LYS A 3 -1.88 15.24 -18.91
C LYS A 3 -1.27 14.13 -18.06
N PHE A 4 -0.39 14.49 -17.15
CA PHE A 4 0.19 13.58 -16.16
C PHE A 4 -0.94 12.76 -15.52
N LYS A 5 -0.92 11.44 -15.71
CA LYS A 5 -1.99 10.57 -15.22
C LYS A 5 -1.52 9.93 -13.92
N HIS A 6 -1.91 10.54 -12.80
CA HIS A 6 -1.63 10.00 -11.48
C HIS A 6 -2.24 8.59 -11.36
N PRO A 7 -1.43 7.56 -11.07
CA PRO A 7 -1.92 6.21 -10.93
C PRO A 7 -2.49 5.97 -9.53
N PHE A 8 -3.54 5.16 -9.43
CA PHE A 8 -3.84 4.43 -8.19
C PHE A 8 -3.09 3.11 -8.21
N ILE A 9 -2.70 2.62 -7.02
CA ILE A 9 -1.99 1.35 -6.87
C ILE A 9 -2.57 0.60 -5.68
N VAL A 10 -3.12 -0.59 -5.92
CA VAL A 10 -3.79 -1.38 -4.86
C VAL A 10 -3.51 -2.88 -4.99
N GLY A 11 -3.60 -3.61 -3.88
CA GLY A 11 -3.46 -5.07 -3.87
C GLY A 11 -4.14 -5.73 -2.68
N ALA A 12 -4.64 -6.96 -2.87
CA ALA A 12 -5.23 -7.75 -1.79
C ALA A 12 -4.16 -8.23 -0.80
N HIS A 13 -4.49 -8.28 0.48
CA HIS A 13 -3.62 -8.85 1.52
C HIS A 13 -4.31 -9.95 2.30
N LYS A 14 -3.54 -10.65 3.14
CA LYS A 14 -4.04 -11.69 4.06
C LYS A 14 -3.80 -11.37 5.54
N LEU A 15 -3.47 -10.12 5.86
CA LEU A 15 -3.29 -9.64 7.23
C LEU A 15 -4.52 -9.92 8.12
N LYS A 16 -4.25 -10.28 9.38
CA LYS A 16 -5.27 -10.35 10.43
C LYS A 16 -5.29 -9.03 11.18
N LEU A 17 -6.31 -8.22 10.94
CA LEU A 17 -6.44 -6.86 11.50
C LEU A 17 -7.25 -6.85 12.79
N SER A 18 -6.93 -7.76 13.72
CA SER A 18 -7.66 -7.92 14.99
C SER A 18 -7.48 -6.69 15.89
N ASN A 19 -6.25 -6.23 16.07
CA ASN A 19 -5.91 -4.96 16.71
C ASN A 19 -4.53 -4.46 16.25
N LEU A 20 -4.22 -3.20 16.57
CA LEU A 20 -3.01 -2.51 16.14
C LEU A 20 -1.74 -3.18 16.68
N GLU A 21 -1.75 -3.62 17.94
CA GLU A 21 -0.60 -4.28 18.57
C GLU A 21 -0.25 -5.63 17.92
N GLN A 22 -1.26 -6.41 17.54
CA GLN A 22 -1.04 -7.69 16.86
C GLN A 22 -0.45 -7.47 15.47
N LEU A 23 -1.00 -6.50 14.72
CA LEU A 23 -0.42 -6.11 13.43
C LEU A 23 1.03 -5.62 13.62
N ALA A 24 1.28 -4.80 14.64
CA ALA A 24 2.62 -4.30 14.97
C ALA A 24 3.61 -5.45 15.23
N LYS A 25 3.23 -6.41 16.08
CA LYS A 25 4.04 -7.59 16.42
C LYS A 25 4.32 -8.47 15.21
N ASP A 26 3.30 -8.75 14.40
CA ASP A 26 3.43 -9.55 13.18
C ASP A 26 4.40 -8.88 12.19
N LEU A 27 4.30 -7.55 12.03
CA LEU A 27 5.21 -6.78 11.18
C LEU A 27 6.64 -6.78 11.72
N ALA A 28 6.81 -6.58 13.02
CA ALA A 28 8.13 -6.57 13.65
C ALA A 28 8.87 -7.90 13.49
N ILE A 29 8.17 -9.02 13.67
CA ILE A 29 8.74 -10.36 13.46
C ILE A 29 9.15 -10.55 11.99
N LYS A 30 8.25 -10.21 11.05
CA LYS A 30 8.50 -10.46 9.62
C LYS A 30 9.53 -9.52 9.00
N LEU A 31 9.61 -8.27 9.48
CA LEU A 31 10.55 -7.25 9.02
C LEU A 31 11.85 -7.25 9.84
N ASN A 32 11.97 -8.13 10.83
CA ASN A 32 13.05 -8.16 11.81
C ASN A 32 13.32 -6.75 12.36
N ALA A 33 12.31 -6.18 13.00
CA ALA A 33 12.22 -4.79 13.39
C ALA A 33 11.88 -4.65 14.88
N LYS A 34 12.30 -3.54 15.50
CA LYS A 34 11.84 -3.16 16.84
C LYS A 34 10.50 -2.43 16.77
N ILE A 35 9.79 -2.39 17.90
CA ILE A 35 8.55 -1.63 18.07
C ILE A 35 8.79 -0.70 19.25
N GLU A 36 8.57 0.60 19.05
CA GLU A 36 8.62 1.61 20.11
C GLU A 36 7.24 2.25 20.26
N ILE A 37 6.54 1.92 21.34
CA ILE A 37 5.17 2.40 21.58
C ILE A 37 5.21 3.86 22.06
N GLU A 38 4.84 4.78 21.19
CA GLU A 38 4.78 6.22 21.49
C GLU A 38 3.31 6.67 21.68
N SER A 39 2.74 6.41 22.86
CA SER A 39 1.50 6.99 23.43
C SER A 39 0.11 6.59 22.87
N ASN A 40 -0.95 7.15 23.48
CA ASN A 40 -2.37 6.73 23.44
C ASN A 40 -3.14 7.06 22.15
N GLU A 41 -2.59 7.87 21.23
CA GLU A 41 -3.30 8.34 20.02
C GLU A 41 -2.90 7.60 18.72
N GLY A 42 -1.93 6.70 18.82
CA GLY A 42 -1.48 5.84 17.72
C GLY A 42 -0.10 5.26 18.03
N LEU A 43 0.14 4.00 17.63
CA LEU A 43 1.46 3.40 17.83
C LEU A 43 2.46 3.96 16.82
N ILE A 44 3.63 4.37 17.27
CA ILE A 44 4.78 4.52 16.38
C ILE A 44 5.43 3.12 16.29
N ILE A 45 5.93 2.74 15.11
CA ILE A 45 6.65 1.48 14.96
C ILE A 45 7.93 1.80 14.23
N THR A 46 8.95 2.14 14.99
CA THR A 46 10.28 2.37 14.44
C THR A 46 10.92 1.03 14.10
N PHE A 47 10.85 0.63 12.83
CA PHE A 47 11.52 -0.56 12.35
C PHE A 47 13.04 -0.42 12.56
N GLU A 48 13.70 -1.46 13.07
CA GLU A 48 15.17 -1.52 13.13
C GLU A 48 15.61 -2.74 12.34
N SER A 49 15.80 -2.59 11.03
CA SER A 49 16.27 -3.69 10.17
C SER A 49 17.76 -3.54 9.82
N LYS A 50 18.49 -4.66 9.80
CA LYS A 50 19.83 -4.76 9.20
C LYS A 50 19.70 -4.68 7.68
N LYS A 51 19.67 -3.45 7.17
CA LYS A 51 19.69 -3.06 5.75
C LYS A 51 18.59 -3.67 4.83
N PRO A 52 17.88 -2.81 4.08
CA PRO A 52 17.98 -1.36 4.14
C PRO A 52 17.33 -0.84 5.43
N ASN A 53 17.83 0.29 5.91
CA ASN A 53 17.35 0.93 7.12
C ASN A 53 15.95 1.47 6.80
N TYR A 54 14.92 0.87 7.35
CA TYR A 54 13.57 1.38 7.24
C TYR A 54 13.20 1.97 8.59
N THR A 55 12.79 3.23 8.63
CA THR A 55 11.94 3.72 9.71
C THR A 55 10.56 3.91 9.15
N GLY A 56 9.56 3.66 9.97
CA GLY A 56 8.18 3.80 9.55
C GLY A 56 7.32 4.13 10.75
N ARG A 57 6.05 4.44 10.50
CA ARG A 57 5.12 4.79 11.56
C ARG A 57 3.76 4.19 11.26
N LEU A 58 3.29 3.26 12.09
CA LEU A 58 2.01 2.59 11.93
C LEU A 58 0.90 3.27 12.74
N ILE A 59 0.22 4.23 12.13
CA ILE A 59 -0.83 4.99 12.80
C ILE A 59 -2.17 4.24 12.65
N GLN A 60 -2.91 4.08 13.75
CA GLN A 60 -4.34 3.78 13.67
C GLN A 60 -5.11 5.06 13.41
N LYS A 61 -5.90 5.09 12.33
CA LYS A 61 -6.79 6.22 12.05
C LYS A 61 -8.22 5.81 12.33
N ASN A 62 -8.87 6.49 13.27
CA ASN A 62 -10.29 6.30 13.53
C ASN A 62 -11.09 7.18 12.56
N PHE A 63 -11.45 6.64 11.39
CA PHE A 63 -12.34 7.33 10.47
C PHE A 63 -13.80 6.96 10.74
N ASN A 64 -14.60 7.92 11.19
CA ASN A 64 -16.06 7.74 11.37
C ASN A 64 -16.79 7.45 10.03
N LEU A 65 -16.22 7.91 8.91
CA LEU A 65 -16.83 7.79 7.57
C LEU A 65 -16.43 6.50 6.83
N ILE A 66 -15.25 5.95 7.11
CA ILE A 66 -14.73 4.73 6.47
C ILE A 66 -14.25 3.79 7.59
N PRO A 67 -15.15 2.99 8.19
CA PRO A 67 -14.83 2.10 9.31
C PRO A 67 -13.79 1.02 8.96
N GLN A 68 -13.57 0.82 7.65
CA GLN A 68 -12.66 -0.16 7.09
C GLN A 68 -11.21 0.35 7.00
N LEU A 69 -10.98 1.66 7.14
CA LEU A 69 -9.66 2.24 7.15
C LEU A 69 -9.12 2.14 8.57
N LYS A 70 -8.36 1.08 8.84
CA LYS A 70 -7.92 0.78 10.21
C LYS A 70 -6.51 1.28 10.47
N TYR A 71 -5.60 1.16 9.51
CA TYR A 71 -4.17 1.41 9.73
C TYR A 71 -3.50 2.11 8.56
N GLN A 72 -2.52 2.94 8.86
CA GLN A 72 -1.66 3.58 7.88
C GLN A 72 -0.20 3.36 8.27
N LEU A 73 0.57 2.72 7.39
CA LEU A 73 2.02 2.60 7.53
C LEU A 73 2.68 3.72 6.72
N ASN A 74 3.29 4.68 7.41
CA ASN A 74 4.11 5.72 6.79
C ASN A 74 5.54 5.23 6.66
N LEU A 75 6.13 5.39 5.48
CA LEU A 75 7.54 5.17 5.18
C LEU A 75 8.08 6.41 4.45
N ASP A 76 9.40 6.49 4.25
CA ASP A 76 10.06 7.69 3.73
C ASP A 76 9.57 8.12 2.33
N GLU A 77 9.30 7.16 1.44
CA GLU A 77 8.96 7.43 0.04
C GLU A 77 7.52 7.09 -0.33
N PHE A 78 6.80 6.37 0.55
CA PHE A 78 5.42 5.95 0.31
C PHE A 78 4.67 5.67 1.60
N LYS A 79 3.34 5.61 1.48
CA LYS A 79 2.41 5.27 2.55
C LYS A 79 1.58 4.08 2.10
N LEU A 80 1.35 3.14 3.02
CA LEU A 80 0.38 2.07 2.83
C LEU A 80 -0.86 2.38 3.65
N ILE A 81 -2.00 2.51 2.97
CA ILE A 81 -3.32 2.58 3.62
C ILE A 81 -3.87 1.16 3.64
N ILE A 82 -4.03 0.61 4.84
CA ILE A 82 -4.43 -0.78 5.05
C ILE A 82 -5.92 -0.80 5.38
N TYR A 83 -6.71 -1.33 4.45
CA TYR A 83 -8.13 -1.60 4.62
C TYR A 83 -8.34 -3.02 5.15
N GLU A 84 -9.59 -3.49 5.24
CA GLU A 84 -9.90 -4.83 5.80
C GLU A 84 -9.23 -5.98 5.04
N ASP A 85 -9.25 -5.95 3.71
CA ASP A 85 -8.78 -7.03 2.83
C ASP A 85 -7.95 -6.55 1.64
N PHE A 86 -7.62 -5.26 1.55
CA PHE A 86 -6.73 -4.70 0.53
C PHE A 86 -5.90 -3.51 1.05
N ILE A 87 -4.81 -3.21 0.34
CA ILE A 87 -3.90 -2.09 0.61
C ILE A 87 -3.93 -1.15 -0.57
N GLU A 88 -3.91 0.14 -0.29
CA GLU A 88 -3.62 1.22 -1.23
C GLU A 88 -2.23 1.79 -0.97
N ILE A 89 -1.49 2.03 -2.05
CA ILE A 89 -0.11 2.52 -2.02
C ILE A 89 -0.08 3.94 -2.54
N LEU A 90 0.40 4.86 -1.71
CA LEU A 90 0.56 6.27 -2.06
C LEU A 90 2.05 6.63 -2.03
N PHE A 91 2.64 6.86 -3.20
CA PHE A 91 4.00 7.38 -3.28
C PHE A 91 4.04 8.88 -2.97
N LEU A 92 5.11 9.33 -2.33
CA LEU A 92 5.30 10.73 -1.92
C LEU A 92 6.01 11.58 -2.98
N PHE A 93 6.18 11.01 -4.17
CA PHE A 93 6.68 11.67 -5.38
C PHE A 93 5.71 11.41 -6.52
N ASP A 94 5.79 12.25 -7.54
CA ASP A 94 4.91 12.17 -8.71
C ASP A 94 5.20 10.90 -9.52
N LEU A 95 4.13 10.17 -9.83
CA LEU A 95 4.16 8.98 -10.68
C LEU A 95 3.28 9.18 -11.89
N ASP A 96 3.82 8.87 -13.07
CA ASP A 96 3.05 8.84 -14.31
C ASP A 96 2.66 7.41 -14.68
N TYR A 97 1.38 7.19 -14.94
CA TYR A 97 0.86 5.87 -15.31
C TYR A 97 1.54 5.29 -16.55
N PHE A 98 1.73 6.08 -17.62
CA PHE A 98 2.29 5.57 -18.87
C PHE A 98 3.76 5.22 -18.69
N HIS A 99 4.50 6.01 -17.91
CA HIS A 99 5.87 5.68 -17.53
C HIS A 99 5.94 4.36 -16.73
N LEU A 100 5.06 4.16 -15.75
CA LEU A 100 5.00 2.89 -15.01
C LEU A 100 4.62 1.71 -15.90
N TYR A 101 3.70 1.92 -16.84
CA TYR A 101 3.30 0.90 -17.80
C TYR A 101 4.48 0.48 -18.69
N ASP A 102 5.25 1.43 -19.21
CA ASP A 102 6.44 1.17 -20.01
C ASP A 102 7.53 0.44 -19.22
N LEU A 103 7.80 0.89 -17.99
CA LEU A 103 8.74 0.21 -17.08
C LEU A 103 8.28 -1.22 -16.76
N SER A 104 6.98 -1.43 -16.61
CA SER A 104 6.40 -2.77 -16.37
C SER A 104 6.61 -3.69 -17.57
N LYS A 105 6.39 -3.17 -18.80
CA LYS A 105 6.61 -3.94 -20.03
C LYS A 105 8.07 -4.34 -20.25
N LYS A 106 9.01 -3.57 -19.71
CA LYS A 106 10.45 -3.83 -19.79
C LYS A 106 11.00 -4.63 -18.60
N ASP A 107 10.14 -5.01 -17.63
CA ASP A 107 10.54 -5.61 -16.35
C ASP A 107 11.61 -4.76 -15.62
N GLU A 108 11.46 -3.44 -15.69
CA GLU A 108 12.37 -2.46 -15.08
C GLU A 108 11.85 -1.92 -13.75
N LEU A 109 10.54 -2.02 -13.48
CA LEU A 109 9.96 -1.66 -12.17
C LEU A 109 10.67 -2.40 -11.02
N LYS A 110 10.91 -3.71 -11.18
CA LYS A 110 11.59 -4.54 -10.18
C LYS A 110 13.08 -4.22 -10.03
N LYS A 111 13.66 -3.32 -10.84
CA LYS A 111 15.07 -2.90 -10.76
C LYS A 111 15.23 -1.56 -10.03
N ILE A 112 14.15 -0.81 -9.88
CA ILE A 112 14.14 0.47 -9.18
C ILE A 112 14.04 0.20 -7.68
N ASP A 113 15.02 0.68 -6.93
CA ASP A 113 15.20 0.47 -5.49
C ASP A 113 13.93 0.79 -4.68
N THR A 114 13.30 1.94 -4.90
CA THR A 114 12.02 2.30 -4.27
C THR A 114 10.92 1.24 -4.47
N PHE A 115 10.74 0.75 -5.71
CA PHE A 115 9.72 -0.27 -6.01
C PHE A 115 10.10 -1.64 -5.44
N GLN A 116 11.39 -2.02 -5.48
CA GLN A 116 11.87 -3.24 -4.82
C GLN A 116 11.54 -3.22 -3.33
N ARG A 117 11.81 -2.10 -2.66
CA ARG A 117 11.49 -1.89 -1.25
C ARG A 117 9.99 -2.00 -1.00
N THR A 118 9.17 -1.33 -1.83
CA THR A 118 7.71 -1.42 -1.73
C THR A 118 7.24 -2.86 -1.89
N PHE A 119 7.70 -3.58 -2.91
CA PHE A 119 7.29 -4.97 -3.18
C PHE A 119 7.71 -5.93 -2.08
N ALA A 120 8.90 -5.76 -1.50
CA ALA A 120 9.36 -6.55 -0.37
C ALA A 120 8.41 -6.41 0.84
N ILE A 121 8.02 -5.18 1.17
CA ILE A 121 7.06 -4.93 2.25
C ILE A 121 5.70 -5.54 1.92
N LEU A 122 5.16 -5.31 0.71
CA LEU A 122 3.87 -5.86 0.30
C LEU A 122 3.84 -7.40 0.33
N ASN A 123 4.92 -8.06 -0.08
CA ASN A 123 5.04 -9.52 -0.02
C ASN A 123 4.97 -10.03 1.42
N ILE A 124 5.62 -9.33 2.36
CA ILE A 124 5.53 -9.59 3.81
C ILE A 124 4.08 -9.47 4.33
N LEU A 125 3.30 -8.53 3.77
CA LEU A 125 1.88 -8.35 4.05
C LEU A 125 0.98 -9.41 3.38
N GLY A 126 1.56 -10.30 2.58
CA GLY A 126 0.86 -11.35 1.86
C GLY A 126 0.15 -10.87 0.59
N VAL A 127 0.57 -9.72 0.06
CA VAL A 127 0.16 -9.26 -1.27
C VAL A 127 0.98 -10.01 -2.32
N ILE A 128 0.33 -10.49 -3.37
CA ILE A 128 0.95 -11.31 -4.43
C ILE A 128 0.93 -10.57 -5.77
N GLU A 129 -0.10 -9.76 -5.98
CA GLU A 129 -0.28 -8.93 -7.15
C GLU A 129 -0.71 -7.53 -6.73
N ILE A 130 -0.26 -6.54 -7.49
CA ILE A 130 -0.78 -5.18 -7.43
C ILE A 130 -1.39 -4.78 -8.76
N PHE A 131 -2.38 -3.92 -8.68
CA PHE A 131 -3.07 -3.31 -9.82
C PHE A 131 -2.71 -1.84 -9.85
N ILE A 132 -2.17 -1.40 -10.98
CA ILE A 132 -1.84 -0.01 -11.26
C ILE A 132 -2.83 0.48 -12.31
N GLY A 133 -3.55 1.55 -12.03
CA GLY A 133 -4.56 2.08 -12.95
C GLY A 133 -4.60 3.60 -12.96
N ILE A 134 -5.25 4.17 -13.96
CA ILE A 134 -5.41 5.62 -14.09
C ILE A 134 -6.52 6.11 -13.14
N PHE A 135 -6.26 7.21 -12.43
CA PHE A 135 -7.24 7.93 -11.61
C PHE A 135 -8.27 8.72 -12.46
N ASP A 136 -8.84 8.09 -13.48
CA ASP A 136 -10.07 8.57 -14.10
C ASP A 136 -11.19 7.91 -13.29
N GLU A 137 -11.42 8.49 -12.09
CA GLU A 137 -12.57 8.22 -11.22
C GLU A 137 -12.64 6.80 -10.65
N PHE A 138 -11.81 6.51 -9.64
CA PHE A 138 -12.11 5.45 -8.67
C PHE A 138 -13.39 5.83 -7.91
N GLY A 139 -14.55 5.54 -8.50
CA GLY A 139 -15.87 5.94 -8.01
C GLY A 139 -16.14 7.43 -8.18
N ASN A 140 -16.70 7.80 -9.33
CA ASN A 140 -17.23 9.14 -9.61
C ASN A 140 -18.39 9.50 -8.65
N GLY A 141 -18.08 9.88 -7.41
CA GLY A 141 -19.04 10.08 -6.32
C GLY A 141 -19.71 8.79 -5.79
N LYS A 142 -19.33 7.60 -6.28
CA LYS A 142 -19.87 6.33 -5.79
C LYS A 142 -19.21 5.98 -4.45
N LYS A 143 -20.02 5.72 -3.42
CA LYS A 143 -19.55 5.12 -2.17
C LYS A 143 -19.09 3.68 -2.45
N ILE A 144 -17.83 3.52 -2.84
CA ILE A 144 -17.21 2.20 -2.95
C ILE A 144 -17.20 1.59 -1.55
N LYS A 145 -17.87 0.45 -1.38
CA LYS A 145 -17.69 -0.36 -0.17
C LYS A 145 -16.27 -0.92 -0.24
N HIS A 146 -15.36 -0.44 0.61
CA HIS A 146 -13.93 -0.77 0.65
C HIS A 146 -13.66 -2.23 1.06
N LYS A 147 -14.16 -3.16 0.24
CA LYS A 147 -13.82 -4.58 0.23
C LYS A 147 -13.19 -4.91 -1.10
N TRP A 148 -12.19 -5.78 -1.10
CA TRP A 148 -11.39 -6.14 -2.26
C TRP A 148 -12.24 -6.54 -3.47
N LYS A 149 -13.30 -7.33 -3.26
CA LYS A 149 -14.19 -7.75 -4.34
C LYS A 149 -14.85 -6.59 -5.10
N ASN A 150 -15.15 -5.48 -4.41
CA ASN A 150 -15.79 -4.32 -5.03
C ASN A 150 -14.73 -3.45 -5.70
N VAL A 151 -13.59 -3.25 -5.03
CA VAL A 151 -12.40 -2.58 -5.58
C VAL A 151 -12.01 -3.23 -6.90
N LEU A 152 -11.85 -4.56 -6.93
CA LEU A 152 -11.50 -5.33 -8.12
C LEU A 152 -12.54 -5.17 -9.25
N LYS A 153 -13.83 -5.13 -8.91
CA LYS A 153 -14.89 -4.90 -9.89
C LYS A 153 -14.74 -3.54 -10.55
N GLU A 154 -14.50 -2.48 -9.79
CA GLU A 154 -14.30 -1.14 -10.36
C GLU A 154 -13.00 -1.08 -11.20
N ILE A 155 -11.89 -1.65 -10.71
CA ILE A 155 -10.63 -1.73 -11.47
C ILE A 155 -10.83 -2.38 -12.84
N SER A 156 -11.63 -3.46 -12.90
CA SER A 156 -11.89 -4.17 -14.17
C SER A 156 -12.55 -3.32 -15.25
N THR A 157 -13.17 -2.19 -14.86
CA THR A 157 -13.81 -1.24 -15.79
C THR A 157 -12.90 -0.09 -16.21
N LEU A 158 -11.69 0.00 -15.65
CA LEU A 158 -10.74 1.09 -15.86
C LEU A 158 -9.50 0.62 -16.63
N HIS A 159 -8.76 1.58 -17.19
CA HIS A 159 -7.43 1.34 -17.71
C HIS A 159 -6.49 0.98 -16.56
N HIS A 160 -6.00 -0.26 -16.57
CA HIS A 160 -5.09 -0.78 -15.56
C HIS A 160 -4.16 -1.83 -16.14
N PHE A 161 -3.08 -2.10 -15.41
CA PHE A 161 -2.23 -3.28 -15.61
C PHE A 161 -1.88 -3.89 -14.25
N LYS A 162 -1.44 -5.14 -14.28
CA LYS A 162 -1.06 -5.88 -13.08
C LYS A 162 0.46 -6.07 -13.03
N VAL A 163 1.00 -6.09 -11.81
CA VAL A 163 2.39 -6.47 -11.54
C VAL A 163 2.38 -7.58 -10.51
N SER A 164 3.02 -8.71 -10.85
CA SER A 164 3.29 -9.77 -9.88
C SER A 164 4.50 -9.36 -9.04
N ILE A 165 4.33 -9.37 -7.74
CA ILE A 165 5.37 -8.94 -6.77
C ILE A 165 6.07 -10.12 -6.08
N GLN A 166 5.73 -11.35 -6.47
CA GLN A 166 6.51 -12.55 -6.17
C GLN A 166 7.71 -12.70 -7.12
#